data_AF-A0A0X8X0W9-F1
#
_entry.id   AF-A0A0X8X0W9-F1
#
_cell.length_a   1.000
_cell.length_b   1.000
_cell.length_c   1.000
_cell.angle_alpha   90.00
_cell.angle_beta   90.00
_cell.angle_gamma   90.00
#
_symmetry.space_group_name_H-M   'P 1'
#
loop_
_entity.id
_entity.type
_entity.pdbx_description
1 polymer ?
#
loop_
_entity_poly.entity_id
_entity_poly.type
_entity_poly.pdbx_seq_one_letter_code
_entity_poly.pdbx_strand_id
1 'polypeptide(L)'
;MKTFTYLLCTGLLLMSCSSVFAQKYKAPADTIKLNVEYINVKNDIVDLNSQLTIAQNNLPGIQNKANAAGVNAQSAATSSKSDAAQATNGNIRDAKDAKNSANEAYDKAKDARSANNNVGKQDKKIKNLIEKLRKKNLRLKELDEMRVNIYAQLPANLHQ
;
A
#
# COMPACT_ATOMS: atom_id res chain seq x y z
N MET A 1 -38.54 6.28 -41.22
CA MET A 1 -38.57 5.81 -39.81
C MET A 1 -38.25 4.31 -39.68
N LYS A 2 -37.26 3.78 -40.41
CA LYS A 2 -36.86 2.36 -40.29
C LYS A 2 -35.43 2.19 -39.78
N THR A 3 -34.60 3.24 -39.88
CA THR A 3 -33.21 3.25 -39.41
C THR A 3 -33.07 3.46 -37.90
N PHE A 4 -34.07 4.06 -37.25
CA PHE A 4 -34.05 4.28 -35.79
C PHE A 4 -34.36 3.01 -34.99
N THR A 5 -35.10 2.07 -35.58
CA THR A 5 -35.46 0.79 -34.95
C THR A 5 -34.27 -0.16 -34.85
N TYR A 6 -33.38 -0.16 -35.85
CA TYR A 6 -32.17 -1.00 -35.84
C TYR A 6 -31.12 -0.51 -34.83
N LEU A 7 -31.06 0.79 -34.56
CA LEU A 7 -30.11 1.39 -33.62
C LEU A 7 -30.51 1.14 -32.15
N LEU A 8 -31.80 0.90 -31.89
CA LEU A 8 -32.32 0.54 -30.56
C LEU A 8 -32.06 -0.94 -30.22
N CYS A 9 -32.10 -1.84 -31.20
CA CYS A 9 -31.86 -3.27 -30.98
C CYS A 9 -30.38 -3.63 -30.76
N THR A 10 -29.44 -2.88 -31.34
CA THR A 10 -28.00 -3.10 -31.11
C THR A 10 -27.52 -2.60 -29.75
N GLY A 11 -28.26 -1.71 -29.08
CA GLY A 11 -27.92 -1.20 -27.74
C GLY A 11 -28.28 -2.15 -26.59
N LEU A 12 -29.31 -2.99 -26.75
CA LEU A 12 -29.77 -3.90 -25.69
C LEU A 12 -28.93 -5.18 -25.55
N LEU A 13 -28.19 -5.57 -26.58
CA LEU A 13 -27.45 -6.84 -26.62
C LEU A 13 -26.07 -6.78 -25.94
N LEU A 14 -25.60 -5.59 -25.57
CA LEU A 14 -24.32 -5.39 -24.87
C LEU A 14 -24.44 -5.41 -23.33
N MET A 15 -25.65 -5.54 -22.78
CA MET A 15 -25.92 -5.51 -21.33
C MET A 15 -26.14 -6.91 -20.70
N SER A 16 -26.16 -7.98 -21.48
CA SER A 16 -26.45 -9.34 -21.01
C SER A 16 -25.21 -10.20 -20.74
N CYS A 17 -24.00 -9.65 -20.81
CA CYS A 17 -22.79 -10.33 -20.34
C CYS A 17 -22.54 -10.05 -18.84
N SER A 18 -23.56 -10.25 -18.00
CA SER A 18 -23.31 -10.52 -16.59
C SER A 18 -22.62 -11.87 -16.51
N SER A 19 -21.29 -11.85 -16.46
CA SER A 19 -20.49 -12.99 -16.08
C SER A 19 -21.04 -13.51 -14.76
N VAL A 20 -21.84 -14.58 -14.81
CA VAL A 20 -22.11 -15.45 -13.68
C VAL A 20 -20.76 -15.97 -13.26
N PHE A 21 -20.12 -15.27 -12.32
CA PHE A 21 -19.04 -15.84 -11.56
C PHE A 21 -19.61 -17.11 -10.96
N ALA A 22 -19.07 -18.26 -11.36
CA ALA A 22 -19.51 -19.54 -10.84
C ALA A 22 -19.35 -19.49 -9.31
N GLN A 23 -20.48 -19.28 -8.61
CA GLN A 23 -20.50 -19.10 -7.17
C GLN A 23 -19.90 -20.34 -6.50
N LYS A 24 -18.84 -20.17 -5.71
CA LYS A 24 -18.07 -21.28 -5.11
C LYS A 24 -18.92 -22.12 -4.14
N TYR A 25 -19.78 -21.47 -3.37
CA TYR A 25 -20.67 -22.09 -2.38
C TYR A 25 -22.11 -21.85 -2.79
N LYS A 26 -22.91 -22.90 -2.94
CA LYS A 26 -24.26 -22.80 -3.52
C LYS A 26 -25.36 -23.44 -2.68
N ALA A 27 -25.05 -24.48 -1.92
CA ALA A 27 -26.04 -25.28 -1.23
C ALA A 27 -25.97 -25.09 0.30
N PRO A 28 -27.06 -25.37 1.04
CA PRO A 28 -27.03 -25.40 2.51
C PRO A 28 -25.92 -26.26 3.13
N ALA A 29 -25.54 -27.36 2.46
CA ALA A 29 -24.43 -28.22 2.89
C ALA A 29 -23.05 -27.51 2.87
N ASP A 30 -22.89 -26.45 2.06
CA ASP A 30 -21.64 -25.69 1.96
C ASP A 30 -21.45 -24.69 3.11
N THR A 31 -22.49 -24.46 3.93
CA THR A 31 -22.54 -23.39 4.94
C THR A 31 -21.38 -23.47 5.94
N ILE A 32 -20.95 -24.68 6.34
CA ILE A 32 -19.80 -24.85 7.24
C ILE A 32 -18.52 -24.31 6.59
N LYS A 33 -18.24 -24.71 5.35
CA LYS A 33 -17.03 -24.28 4.61
C LYS A 33 -17.08 -22.78 4.31
N LEU A 34 -18.24 -22.24 3.97
CA LEU A 34 -18.48 -20.83 3.77
C LEU A 34 -18.21 -20.01 5.04
N ASN A 35 -18.72 -20.46 6.19
CA ASN A 35 -18.51 -19.79 7.48
C ASN A 35 -17.03 -19.82 7.90
N VAL A 36 -16.32 -20.93 7.66
CA VAL A 36 -14.88 -21.01 7.91
C VAL A 36 -14.12 -19.99 7.05
N GLU A 37 -14.39 -19.93 5.74
CA GLU A 37 -13.74 -18.95 4.87
C GLU A 37 -14.06 -17.51 5.30
N TYR A 38 -15.33 -17.25 5.67
CA TYR A 38 -15.80 -15.96 6.16
C TYR A 38 -15.03 -15.49 7.41
N ILE A 39 -14.91 -16.37 8.42
CA ILE A 39 -14.16 -16.08 9.64
C ILE A 39 -12.68 -15.83 9.33
N ASN A 40 -12.07 -16.64 8.46
CA ASN A 40 -10.68 -16.44 8.06
C ASN A 40 -10.46 -15.09 7.37
N VAL A 41 -11.35 -14.70 6.44
CA VAL A 41 -11.27 -13.40 5.77
C VAL A 41 -11.44 -12.25 6.77
N LYS A 42 -12.34 -12.37 7.76
CA LYS A 42 -12.49 -11.35 8.82
C LYS A 42 -11.24 -11.24 9.68
N ASN A 43 -10.64 -12.37 10.06
CA ASN A 43 -9.40 -12.39 10.84
C ASN A 43 -8.24 -11.76 10.05
N ASP A 44 -8.12 -12.07 8.76
CA ASP A 44 -7.14 -11.45 7.88
C ASP A 44 -7.33 -9.93 7.79
N ILE A 45 -8.58 -9.44 7.72
CA ILE A 45 -8.87 -7.99 7.70
C ILE A 45 -8.42 -7.33 9.01
N VAL A 46 -8.68 -7.95 10.15
CA VAL A 46 -8.26 -7.45 11.47
C VAL A 46 -6.73 -7.37 11.55
N ASP A 47 -6.04 -8.43 11.14
CA ASP A 47 -4.58 -8.48 11.11
C ASP A 47 -4.00 -7.41 10.16
N LEU A 48 -4.52 -7.30 8.94
CA LEU A 48 -4.08 -6.30 7.97
C LEU A 48 -4.33 -4.87 8.46
N ASN A 49 -5.45 -4.60 9.14
CA ASN A 49 -5.72 -3.29 9.76
C ASN A 49 -4.73 -2.99 10.89
N SER A 50 -4.42 -3.98 11.73
CA SER A 50 -3.39 -3.84 12.77
C SER A 50 -2.03 -3.49 12.17
N GLN A 51 -1.60 -4.24 11.15
CA GLN A 51 -0.36 -3.96 10.42
C GLN A 51 -0.35 -2.58 9.75
N LEU A 52 -1.49 -2.14 9.21
CA LEU A 52 -1.64 -0.82 8.59
C LEU A 52 -1.48 0.28 9.64
N THR A 53 -2.16 0.16 10.78
CA THR A 53 -2.05 1.11 11.90
C THR A 53 -0.62 1.21 12.40
N ILE A 54 0.07 0.08 12.62
CA ILE A 54 1.48 0.07 13.01
C ILE A 54 2.34 0.76 11.95
N ALA A 55 2.07 0.49 10.67
CA ALA A 55 2.83 1.09 9.58
C ALA A 55 2.64 2.61 9.51
N GLN A 56 1.41 3.09 9.68
CA GLN A 56 1.10 4.52 9.70
C GLN A 56 1.70 5.21 10.93
N ASN A 57 1.65 4.57 12.10
CA ASN A 57 2.23 5.12 13.33
C ASN A 57 3.76 5.21 13.28
N ASN A 58 4.43 4.30 12.55
CA ASN A 58 5.87 4.34 12.38
C ASN A 58 6.34 5.38 11.35
N LEU A 59 5.46 5.81 10.43
CA LEU A 59 5.83 6.68 9.31
C LEU A 59 6.38 8.04 9.76
N PRO A 60 5.77 8.78 10.70
CA PRO A 60 6.31 10.06 11.17
C PRO A 60 7.73 9.92 11.74
N GLY A 61 7.98 8.87 12.52
CA GLY A 61 9.31 8.62 13.09
C GLY A 61 10.38 8.36 12.01
N ILE A 62 10.01 7.65 10.94
CA ILE A 62 10.90 7.40 9.80
C ILE A 62 11.14 8.68 8.99
N GLN A 63 10.08 9.47 8.75
CA GLN A 63 10.19 10.76 8.06
C GLN A 63 11.06 11.75 8.82
N ASN A 64 10.90 11.84 10.14
CA ASN A 64 11.73 12.70 10.98
C ASN A 64 13.21 12.31 10.90
N LYS A 65 13.53 11.01 10.91
CA LYS A 65 14.91 10.52 10.73
C LYS A 65 15.46 10.87 9.35
N ALA A 66 14.66 10.73 8.30
CA ALA A 66 15.06 11.10 6.94
C ALA A 66 15.32 12.61 6.80
N ASN A 67 14.45 13.43 7.37
CA ASN A 67 14.61 14.88 7.39
C ASN A 67 15.87 15.30 8.16
N ALA A 68 16.10 14.73 9.34
CA ALA A 68 17.32 15.00 10.12
C ALA A 68 18.59 14.60 9.36
N ALA A 69 18.58 13.43 8.71
CA ALA A 69 19.71 13.00 7.88
C ALA A 69 19.94 13.93 6.68
N GLY A 70 18.86 14.41 6.04
CA GLY A 70 18.92 15.40 4.96
C GLY A 70 19.54 16.73 5.42
N VAL A 71 19.11 17.25 6.57
CA VAL A 71 19.69 18.47 7.17
C VAL A 71 21.18 18.28 7.46
N ASN A 72 21.57 17.15 8.06
CA ASN A 72 22.98 16.86 8.34
C ASN A 72 23.82 16.78 7.06
N ALA A 73 23.29 16.17 6.01
CA ALA A 73 23.96 16.11 4.71
C ALA A 73 24.14 17.50 4.08
N GLN A 74 23.12 18.36 4.17
CA GLN A 74 23.20 19.73 3.67
C GLN A 74 24.22 20.58 4.45
N SER A 75 24.25 20.45 5.78
CA SER A 75 25.23 21.13 6.62
C SER A 75 26.65 20.67 6.30
N ALA A 76 26.89 19.35 6.20
CA ALA A 76 28.20 18.80 5.87
C ALA A 76 28.66 19.22 4.46
N ALA A 77 27.76 19.25 3.47
CA ALA A 77 28.08 19.75 2.13
C ALA A 77 28.44 21.24 2.13
N THR A 78 27.77 22.04 2.97
CA THR A 78 28.07 23.47 3.11
C THR A 78 29.44 23.69 3.75
N SER A 79 29.76 22.97 4.83
CA SER A 79 31.10 23.00 5.44
C SER A 79 32.18 22.55 4.47
N SER A 80 31.98 21.42 3.77
CA SER A 80 32.90 20.93 2.75
C SER A 80 33.17 21.97 1.66
N LYS A 81 32.14 22.69 1.19
CA LYS A 81 32.30 23.78 0.23
C LYS A 81 33.12 24.94 0.79
N SER A 82 32.88 25.32 2.04
CA SER A 82 33.64 26.38 2.72
C SER A 82 35.12 26.01 2.85
N ASP A 83 35.42 24.81 3.33
CA ASP A 83 36.80 24.35 3.53
C ASP A 83 37.53 24.19 2.20
N ALA A 84 36.84 23.70 1.16
CA ALA A 84 37.39 23.63 -0.19
C ALA A 84 37.75 25.02 -0.74
N ALA A 85 36.93 26.03 -0.45
CA ALA A 85 37.22 27.41 -0.85
C ALA A 85 38.40 28.01 -0.07
N GLN A 86 38.62 27.62 1.19
CA GLN A 86 39.79 28.07 1.96
C GLN A 86 41.09 27.41 1.49
N ALA A 87 41.01 26.12 1.11
CA ALA A 87 42.15 25.34 0.64
C ALA A 87 42.78 25.86 -0.67
N THR A 88 42.09 26.73 -1.43
CA THR A 88 42.63 27.30 -2.68
C THR A 88 43.90 28.15 -2.47
N ASN A 89 44.17 28.57 -1.22
CA ASN A 89 45.34 29.37 -0.87
C ASN A 89 46.65 28.56 -0.72
N GLY A 90 46.62 27.25 -1.02
CA GLY A 90 47.83 26.43 -1.12
C GLY A 90 48.39 25.90 0.21
N ASN A 91 47.66 26.07 1.32
CA ASN A 91 48.04 25.51 2.62
C ASN A 91 47.66 24.02 2.73
N ILE A 92 48.65 23.17 3.03
CA ILE A 92 48.48 21.72 3.16
C ILE A 92 47.46 21.35 4.25
N ARG A 93 47.40 22.11 5.35
CA ARG A 93 46.46 21.83 6.44
C ARG A 93 45.02 22.01 5.95
N ASP A 94 44.75 23.12 5.29
CA ASP A 94 43.43 23.45 4.77
C ASP A 94 43.00 22.45 3.68
N ALA A 95 43.93 21.96 2.86
CA ALA A 95 43.66 20.88 1.92
C ALA A 95 43.28 19.55 2.59
N LYS A 96 43.89 19.21 3.74
CA LYS A 96 43.52 18.01 4.52
C LYS A 96 42.14 18.18 5.14
N ASP A 97 41.86 19.34 5.72
CA ASP A 97 40.57 19.65 6.33
C ASP A 97 39.46 19.58 5.26
N ALA A 98 39.67 20.19 4.10
CA ALA A 98 38.75 20.10 2.96
C ALA A 98 38.48 18.65 2.51
N LYS A 99 39.52 17.80 2.46
CA LYS A 99 39.37 16.37 2.14
C LYS A 99 38.53 15.64 3.19
N ASN A 100 38.77 15.90 4.47
CA ASN A 100 38.02 15.27 5.55
C ASN A 100 36.54 15.68 5.52
N SER A 101 36.26 16.97 5.37
CA SER A 101 34.89 17.50 5.24
C SER A 101 34.18 16.97 4.00
N ALA A 102 34.90 16.76 2.88
CA ALA A 102 34.34 16.12 1.69
C ALA A 102 33.95 14.66 1.93
N ASN A 103 34.78 13.88 2.64
CA ASN A 103 34.45 12.51 3.01
C ASN A 103 33.24 12.46 3.95
N GLU A 104 33.19 13.35 4.95
CA GLU A 104 32.04 13.44 5.85
C GLU A 104 30.77 13.80 5.08
N ALA A 105 30.80 14.79 4.18
CA ALA A 105 29.66 15.16 3.35
C ALA A 105 29.16 13.99 2.50
N TYR A 106 30.07 13.19 1.94
CA TYR A 106 29.72 11.97 1.20
C TYR A 106 29.00 10.94 2.09
N ASP A 107 29.52 10.68 3.29
CA ASP A 107 28.93 9.72 4.22
C ASP A 107 27.55 10.19 4.70
N LYS A 108 27.40 11.48 5.05
CA LYS A 108 26.10 12.04 5.42
C LYS A 108 25.09 12.01 4.28
N ALA A 109 25.53 12.25 3.04
CA ALA A 109 24.67 12.12 1.86
C ALA A 109 24.20 10.67 1.64
N LYS A 110 25.07 9.68 1.89
CA LYS A 110 24.72 8.26 1.84
C LYS A 110 23.70 7.89 2.91
N ASP A 111 23.88 8.38 4.14
CA ASP A 111 22.94 8.18 5.25
C ASP A 111 21.57 8.80 4.93
N ALA A 112 21.54 10.03 4.42
CA ALA A 112 20.33 10.70 3.98
C ALA A 112 19.58 9.90 2.90
N ARG A 113 20.31 9.38 1.91
CA ARG A 113 19.73 8.52 0.86
C ARG A 113 19.15 7.23 1.44
N SER A 114 19.86 6.59 2.35
CA SER A 114 19.38 5.38 3.04
C SER A 114 18.11 5.66 3.85
N ALA A 115 18.08 6.75 4.61
CA ALA A 115 16.93 7.15 5.40
C ALA A 115 15.71 7.48 4.52
N ASN A 116 15.91 8.18 3.39
CA ASN A 116 14.84 8.45 2.43
C ASN A 116 14.31 7.16 1.77
N ASN A 117 15.19 6.20 1.46
CA ASN A 117 14.77 4.89 0.97
C ASN A 117 13.88 4.15 1.99
N ASN A 118 14.11 4.33 3.29
CA ASN A 118 13.26 3.74 4.32
C ASN A 118 11.86 4.37 4.35
N VAL A 119 11.73 5.68 4.11
CA VAL A 119 10.42 6.34 3.91
C VAL A 119 9.70 5.69 2.72
N GLY A 120 10.38 5.58 1.57
CA GLY A 120 9.79 4.97 0.38
C GLY A 120 9.39 3.50 0.56
N LYS A 121 10.16 2.72 1.33
CA LYS A 121 9.78 1.34 1.70
C LYS A 121 8.54 1.32 2.59
N GLN A 122 8.44 2.24 3.54
CA GLN A 122 7.29 2.35 4.44
C GLN A 122 6.02 2.72 3.68
N ASP A 123 6.09 3.70 2.78
CA ASP A 123 4.95 4.08 1.92
C ASP A 123 4.48 2.94 1.03
N LYS A 124 5.42 2.20 0.43
CA LYS A 124 5.08 0.98 -0.35
C LYS A 124 4.39 -0.07 0.51
N LYS A 125 4.85 -0.28 1.76
CA LYS A 125 4.19 -1.19 2.71
C LYS A 125 2.75 -0.76 2.98
N ILE A 126 2.53 0.52 3.27
CA ILE A 126 1.18 1.08 3.50
C ILE A 126 0.29 0.85 2.26
N LYS A 127 0.76 1.18 1.06
CA LYS A 127 -0.01 0.97 -0.19
C LYS A 127 -0.37 -0.50 -0.40
N ASN A 128 0.58 -1.41 -0.20
CA ASN A 128 0.34 -2.85 -0.36
C ASN A 128 -0.68 -3.37 0.67
N LEU A 129 -0.64 -2.87 1.91
CA LEU A 129 -1.62 -3.24 2.95
C LEU A 129 -3.03 -2.75 2.59
N ILE A 130 -3.17 -1.51 2.11
CA ILE A 130 -4.44 -0.95 1.64
C ILE A 130 -4.99 -1.79 0.47
N GLU A 131 -4.15 -2.19 -0.48
CA GLU A 131 -4.58 -3.01 -1.61
C GLU A 131 -5.06 -4.40 -1.14
N LYS A 132 -4.33 -5.04 -0.21
CA LYS A 132 -4.73 -6.32 0.39
C LYS A 132 -6.06 -6.21 1.13
N LEU A 133 -6.24 -5.16 1.93
CA LEU A 133 -7.50 -4.87 2.62
C LEU A 133 -8.65 -4.72 1.65
N ARG A 134 -8.47 -3.96 0.56
CA ARG A 134 -9.49 -3.82 -0.48
C ARG A 134 -9.90 -5.17 -1.07
N LYS A 135 -8.93 -6.03 -1.41
CA LYS A 135 -9.21 -7.39 -1.94
C LYS A 135 -9.96 -8.25 -0.93
N LYS A 136 -9.58 -8.20 0.35
CA LYS A 136 -10.24 -8.96 1.42
C LYS A 136 -11.65 -8.45 1.71
N ASN A 137 -11.88 -7.14 1.70
CA ASN A 137 -13.22 -6.56 1.85
C ASN A 137 -14.15 -6.93 0.68
N LEU A 138 -13.64 -6.94 -0.55
CA LEU A 138 -14.40 -7.44 -1.70
C LEU A 138 -14.76 -8.91 -1.52
N ARG A 139 -13.79 -9.74 -1.11
CA ARG A 139 -14.05 -11.15 -0.83
C ARG A 139 -15.07 -11.34 0.29
N LEU A 140 -15.00 -10.55 1.35
CA LEU A 140 -15.97 -10.60 2.45
C LEU A 140 -17.38 -10.29 1.95
N LYS A 141 -17.53 -9.27 1.09
CA LYS A 141 -18.81 -8.92 0.46
C LYS A 141 -19.35 -10.06 -0.40
N GLU A 142 -18.52 -10.68 -1.22
CA GLU A 142 -18.91 -11.86 -2.01
C GLU A 142 -19.40 -12.99 -1.11
N LEU A 143 -18.69 -13.27 0.00
CA LEU A 143 -19.10 -14.32 0.93
C LEU A 143 -20.42 -13.98 1.64
N ASP A 144 -20.67 -12.72 1.99
CA ASP A 144 -21.96 -12.26 2.54
C ASP A 144 -23.11 -12.46 1.53
N GLU A 145 -22.89 -12.11 0.26
CA GLU A 145 -23.87 -12.37 -0.82
C GLU A 145 -24.17 -13.88 -0.96
N MET A 146 -23.14 -14.74 -0.89
CA MET A 146 -23.33 -16.19 -0.91
C MET A 146 -24.14 -16.70 0.29
N ARG A 147 -23.89 -16.16 1.49
CA ARG A 147 -24.63 -16.52 2.71
C ARG A 147 -26.10 -16.14 2.57
N VAL A 148 -26.39 -14.92 2.13
CA VAL A 148 -27.77 -14.45 1.88
C VAL A 148 -28.49 -15.34 0.87
N ASN A 149 -27.82 -15.68 -0.24
CA ASN A 149 -28.39 -16.54 -1.28
C ASN A 149 -28.70 -17.96 -0.76
N ILE A 150 -27.83 -18.54 0.06
CA ILE A 150 -28.07 -19.87 0.66
C ILE A 150 -29.21 -19.81 1.68
N TYR A 151 -29.26 -18.77 2.52
CA TYR A 151 -30.36 -18.61 3.48
C TYR A 151 -31.72 -18.44 2.80
N ALA A 152 -31.77 -17.77 1.65
CA ALA A 152 -32.99 -17.62 0.85
C ALA A 152 -33.49 -18.95 0.23
N GLN A 153 -32.64 -19.98 0.13
CA GLN A 153 -33.01 -21.30 -0.38
C GLN A 153 -33.52 -22.25 0.70
N LEU A 154 -33.39 -21.89 1.98
CA LEU A 154 -33.90 -22.70 3.08
C LEU A 154 -35.43 -22.57 3.16
N PRO A 155 -36.19 -23.69 3.32
CA PRO A 155 -37.63 -23.63 3.47
C PRO A 155 -38.01 -22.89 4.76
N ALA A 156 -39.13 -22.14 4.72
CA ALA A 156 -39.61 -21.25 5.79
C ALA A 156 -39.81 -21.92 7.18
N ASN A 157 -39.73 -23.24 7.26
CA ASN A 157 -40.00 -24.04 8.47
C ASN A 157 -38.78 -24.22 9.38
N LEU A 158 -37.62 -23.61 9.06
CA LEU A 158 -36.40 -23.64 9.88
C LEU A 158 -36.06 -22.27 10.54
N HIS A 159 -36.98 -21.31 10.52
CA HIS A 159 -36.83 -19.99 11.16
C HIS A 159 -37.34 -19.94 12.62
N GLN A 160 -37.34 -21.06 13.34
CA GLN A 160 -37.62 -21.08 14.78
C GLN A 160 -36.33 -21.06 15.60
#